data_AF-A0A924BUW9-F1
#
_entry.id   AF-A0A924BUW9-F1
#
_cell.length_a   1.000
_cell.length_b   1.000
_cell.length_c   1.000
_cell.angle_alpha   90.00
_cell.angle_beta   90.00
_cell.angle_gamma   90.00
#
_symmetry.space_group_name_H-M   'P 1'
#
loop_
_entity.id
_entity.type
_entity.pdbx_description
1 polymer ?
#
loop_
_entity_poly.entity_id
_entity_poly.type
_entity_poly.pdbx_seq_one_letter_code
_entity_poly.pdbx_strand_id
1 'polypeptide(L)'
;MICTEQNPAKLGGNEANIKKLWEKTISKVHFNACADGLLDAFPYNRGQIIIVGCEAQTCLLQTALELLAHDYVVRVVVDAVPRPRKRARHRPNANATSGRATGEHENGSLRMGPKH
;
A
#
# COMPACT_ATOMS: atom_id res chain seq x y z
N MET A 1 12.04 18.22 -12.14
CA MET A 1 10.98 17.26 -11.71
C MET A 1 10.65 17.46 -10.23
N ILE A 2 9.37 17.37 -9.87
CA ILE A 2 8.87 17.61 -8.50
C ILE A 2 8.43 16.28 -7.88
N CYS A 3 8.77 16.06 -6.61
CA CYS A 3 8.33 14.91 -5.82
C CYS A 3 7.51 15.36 -4.61
N THR A 4 6.61 14.51 -4.11
CA THR A 4 5.83 14.76 -2.89
C THR A 4 6.07 13.68 -1.85
N GLU A 5 6.18 14.04 -0.57
CA GLU A 5 6.29 13.11 0.56
C GLU A 5 5.03 13.18 1.43
N GLN A 6 4.29 12.08 1.56
CA GLN A 6 3.12 12.03 2.44
C GLN A 6 3.58 11.86 3.89
N ASN A 7 3.35 12.88 4.72
CA ASN A 7 3.60 12.89 6.15
C ASN A 7 4.93 12.20 6.54
N PRO A 8 6.09 12.76 6.13
CA PRO A 8 7.38 12.10 6.29
C PRO A 8 7.74 11.81 7.75
N ALA A 9 7.19 12.58 8.70
CA ALA A 9 7.35 12.33 10.13
C ALA A 9 6.72 11.00 10.59
N LYS A 10 5.65 10.54 9.93
CA LYS A 10 4.94 9.29 10.28
C LYS A 10 5.23 8.13 9.34
N LEU A 11 5.41 8.41 8.05
CA LEU A 11 5.58 7.38 7.01
C LEU A 11 7.03 7.22 6.53
N GLY A 12 7.92 8.10 6.97
CA GLY A 12 9.26 8.23 6.39
C GLY A 12 9.25 9.06 5.11
N GLY A 13 10.42 9.63 4.78
CA GLY A 13 10.61 10.35 3.52
C GLY A 13 10.82 9.41 2.33
N ASN A 14 10.99 10.01 1.15
CA ASN A 14 11.36 9.28 -0.05
C ASN A 14 12.69 8.54 0.12
N GLU A 15 12.83 7.43 -0.59
CA GLU A 15 14.05 6.63 -0.63
C GLU A 15 15.24 7.46 -1.15
N ALA A 16 16.42 7.25 -0.58
CA ALA A 16 17.57 8.14 -0.76
C ALA A 16 18.13 8.17 -2.19
N ASN A 17 18.10 7.05 -2.91
CA ASN A 17 18.53 7.01 -4.31
C ASN A 17 17.53 7.75 -5.21
N ILE A 18 16.26 7.63 -4.88
CA ILE A 18 15.18 8.31 -5.58
C ILE A 18 15.23 9.84 -5.34
N LYS A 19 15.56 10.30 -4.12
CA LYS A 19 15.70 11.73 -3.78
C LYS A 19 16.65 12.51 -4.68
N LYS A 20 17.67 11.85 -5.25
CA LYS A 20 18.66 12.47 -6.13
C LYS A 20 18.14 12.81 -7.52
N LEU A 21 16.98 12.25 -7.90
CA LEU A 21 16.40 12.39 -9.24
C LEU A 21 15.48 13.61 -9.38
N TRP A 22 15.17 14.30 -8.27
CA TRP A 22 14.21 15.39 -8.24
C TRP A 22 14.88 16.73 -7.95
N GLU A 23 14.31 17.80 -8.51
CA GLU A 23 14.76 19.18 -8.24
C GLU A 23 14.12 19.74 -6.97
N LYS A 24 12.87 19.37 -6.69
CA LYS A 24 12.10 19.87 -5.55
C LYS A 24 11.30 18.75 -4.92
N THR A 25 11.30 18.72 -3.59
CA THR A 25 10.46 17.83 -2.79
C THR A 25 9.49 18.65 -1.96
N ILE A 26 8.21 18.27 -1.98
CA ILE A 26 7.13 18.91 -1.22
C ILE A 26 6.63 17.92 -0.17
N SER A 27 6.84 18.25 1.10
CA SER A 27 6.24 17.50 2.20
C SER A 27 4.79 17.90 2.35
N LYS A 28 3.88 16.92 2.34
CA LYS A 28 2.44 17.13 2.36
C LYS A 28 1.77 16.33 3.47
N VAL A 29 0.66 16.85 3.99
CA VAL A 29 -0.20 16.14 4.95
C VAL A 29 -1.53 15.78 4.33
N HIS A 30 -1.98 16.55 3.34
CA HIS A 30 -3.15 16.28 2.55
C HIS A 30 -2.85 15.20 1.51
N PHE A 31 -3.87 14.39 1.20
CA PHE A 31 -3.76 13.39 0.14
C PHE A 31 -3.64 14.06 -1.23
N ASN A 32 -4.44 15.10 -1.48
CA ASN A 32 -4.23 16.03 -2.59
C ASN A 32 -2.96 16.85 -2.32
N ALA A 33 -2.03 16.89 -3.27
CA ALA A 33 -0.78 17.66 -3.13
C ALA A 33 -0.94 19.16 -3.45
N CYS A 34 -2.00 19.55 -4.16
CA CYS A 34 -2.29 20.94 -4.50
C CYS A 34 -2.51 21.82 -3.26
N ALA A 35 -3.16 21.27 -2.23
CA ALA A 35 -3.41 21.91 -0.94
C ALA A 35 -2.14 22.19 -0.14
N ASP A 36 -1.05 21.50 -0.44
CA ASP A 36 0.25 21.66 0.22
C ASP A 36 1.29 22.34 -0.70
N GLY A 37 0.84 23.14 -1.68
CA GLY A 37 1.70 24.01 -2.48
C GLY A 37 2.31 23.38 -3.73
N LEU A 38 1.71 22.30 -4.25
CA LEU A 38 2.16 21.71 -5.53
C LEU A 38 1.99 22.68 -6.71
N LEU A 39 0.91 23.46 -6.74
CA LEU A 39 0.63 24.39 -7.85
C LEU A 39 1.70 25.48 -7.95
N ASP A 40 2.12 26.04 -6.81
CA ASP A 40 3.15 27.08 -6.72
C ASP A 40 4.55 26.56 -7.09
N ALA A 41 4.72 25.23 -7.12
CA ALA A 41 5.98 24.61 -7.50
C ALA A 41 6.13 24.46 -9.02
N PHE A 42 5.07 24.59 -9.80
CA PHE A 42 5.17 24.44 -11.24
C PHE A 42 5.79 25.69 -11.89
N PRO A 43 6.67 25.49 -12.89
CA PRO A 43 7.12 26.60 -13.72
C PRO A 43 5.95 27.13 -14.56
N TYR A 44 5.95 28.43 -14.82
CA TYR A 44 4.95 29.10 -15.63
C TYR A 44 4.82 28.46 -17.03
N ASN A 45 3.62 28.55 -17.61
CA ASN A 45 3.34 28.15 -19.00
C ASN A 45 3.42 26.63 -19.29
N ARG A 46 3.15 25.78 -18.28
CA ARG A 46 3.00 24.32 -18.47
C ARG A 46 1.54 23.91 -18.38
N GLY A 47 0.92 23.55 -19.50
CA GLY A 47 -0.47 23.06 -19.53
C GLY A 47 -0.62 21.54 -19.39
N GLN A 48 0.48 20.76 -19.47
CA GLN A 48 0.43 19.30 -19.36
C GLN A 48 1.30 18.81 -18.22
N ILE A 49 0.77 17.88 -17.42
CA ILE A 49 1.43 17.28 -16.26
C ILE A 49 1.38 15.77 -16.37
N ILE A 50 2.54 15.13 -16.20
CA ILE A 50 2.66 13.68 -16.06
C ILE A 50 2.78 13.36 -14.57
N ILE A 51 1.94 12.48 -14.05
CA ILE A 51 1.97 12.05 -12.64
C ILE A 51 2.21 10.55 -12.52
N VAL A 52 2.99 10.18 -11.50
CA VAL A 52 3.36 8.81 -11.12
C VAL A 52 3.36 8.69 -9.59
N GLY A 53 3.18 7.50 -9.02
CA GLY A 53 3.25 7.34 -7.57
C GLY A 53 2.71 6.03 -7.02
N CYS A 54 2.95 5.79 -5.73
CA CYS A 54 2.71 4.51 -5.08
C CYS A 54 1.28 4.27 -4.60
N GLU A 55 0.49 5.33 -4.40
CA GLU A 55 -0.85 5.27 -3.79
C GLU A 55 -1.91 5.76 -4.77
N ALA A 56 -2.14 4.95 -5.80
CA ALA A 56 -3.03 5.21 -6.93
C ALA A 56 -4.38 5.82 -6.53
N GLN A 57 -5.01 5.19 -5.54
CA GLN A 57 -6.42 5.38 -5.26
C GLN A 57 -6.70 6.57 -4.34
N THR A 58 -5.67 7.06 -3.63
CA THR A 58 -5.83 8.16 -2.66
C THR A 58 -5.03 9.38 -3.12
N CYS A 59 -3.71 9.38 -2.93
CA CYS A 59 -2.87 10.55 -3.22
C CYS A 59 -2.87 10.91 -4.72
N LEU A 60 -2.70 9.91 -5.59
CA LEU A 60 -2.58 10.14 -7.03
C LEU A 60 -3.91 10.63 -7.62
N LEU A 61 -5.01 9.95 -7.31
CA LEU A 61 -6.35 10.31 -7.79
C LEU A 61 -6.77 11.71 -7.33
N GLN A 62 -6.65 12.02 -6.03
CA GLN A 62 -7.08 13.33 -5.52
C GLN A 62 -6.24 14.46 -6.11
N THR A 63 -4.92 14.26 -6.25
CA THR A 63 -4.06 15.25 -6.91
C THR A 63 -4.43 15.42 -8.38
N ALA A 64 -4.71 14.33 -9.11
CA ALA A 64 -5.13 14.41 -10.50
C ALA A 64 -6.43 15.21 -10.68
N LEU A 65 -7.42 14.99 -9.81
CA LEU A 65 -8.69 15.71 -9.84
C LEU A 65 -8.51 17.22 -9.61
N GLU A 66 -7.70 17.60 -8.63
CA GLU A 66 -7.39 19.02 -8.37
C GLU A 66 -6.64 19.66 -9.55
N LEU A 67 -5.65 18.96 -10.12
CA LEU A 67 -4.94 19.46 -11.30
C LEU A 67 -5.88 19.65 -12.51
N LEU A 68 -6.83 18.74 -12.73
CA LEU A 68 -7.84 18.89 -13.77
C LEU A 68 -8.77 20.09 -13.49
N ALA A 69 -9.13 20.32 -12.23
CA ALA A 69 -9.93 21.48 -11.82
C ALA A 69 -9.20 22.83 -12.01
N HIS A 70 -7.86 22.80 -12.10
CA HIS A 70 -7.00 23.94 -12.42
C HIS A 70 -6.59 24.00 -13.91
N ASP A 71 -7.38 23.38 -14.80
CA ASP A 71 -7.20 23.40 -16.25
C ASP A 71 -5.89 22.77 -16.78
N TYR A 72 -5.24 21.91 -15.98
CA TYR A 72 -4.11 21.14 -16.47
C TYR A 72 -4.58 19.88 -17.20
N VAL A 73 -3.87 19.53 -18.28
CA VAL A 73 -3.99 18.22 -18.92
C VAL A 73 -3.14 17.21 -18.16
N VAL A 74 -3.78 16.30 -17.43
CA VAL A 74 -3.11 15.31 -16.59
C VAL A 74 -2.97 13.97 -17.32
N ARG A 75 -1.77 13.39 -17.29
CA ARG A 75 -1.47 12.04 -17.81
C ARG A 75 -0.88 11.17 -16.71
N VAL A 76 -1.47 9.99 -16.51
CA VAL A 76 -1.01 9.03 -15.51
C VAL A 76 -0.17 7.93 -16.18
N VAL A 77 1.04 7.68 -15.68
CA VAL A 77 1.84 6.53 -16.13
C VAL A 77 1.42 5.29 -15.33
N VAL A 78 0.48 4.53 -15.87
CA VAL A 78 -0.16 3.40 -15.18
C VAL A 78 0.82 2.30 -14.75
N ASP A 79 1.92 2.09 -15.50
CA ASP A 79 2.94 1.09 -15.16
C ASP A 79 3.77 1.48 -13.94
N ALA A 80 3.81 2.78 -13.63
CA ALA A 80 4.50 3.33 -12.45
C ALA A 80 3.57 3.46 -11.23
N VAL A 81 2.39 2.82 -11.28
CA VAL A 81 1.38 2.88 -10.23
C VAL A 81 1.16 1.47 -9.66
N PRO A 82 1.65 1.18 -8.45
CA PRO A 82 1.49 -0.11 -7.79
C PRO A 82 0.02 -0.45 -7.59
N ARG A 83 -0.36 -1.69 -7.91
CA ARG A 83 -1.70 -2.21 -7.62
C ARG A 83 -1.77 -2.72 -6.18
N PRO A 84 -2.88 -2.49 -5.45
CA PRO A 84 -3.10 -3.13 -4.17
C PRO A 84 -2.99 -4.65 -4.31
N ARG A 85 -2.24 -5.30 -3.41
CA ARG A 85 -2.21 -6.77 -3.37
C ARG A 85 -3.59 -7.28 -3.00
N LYS A 86 -4.07 -8.34 -3.67
CA LYS A 86 -5.26 -9.05 -3.21
C LYS A 86 -5.02 -9.51 -1.76
N ARG A 87 -5.95 -9.20 -0.86
CA ARG A 87 -5.90 -9.73 0.52
C ARG A 87 -5.75 -11.26 0.43
N ALA A 88 -4.74 -11.81 1.09
CA ALA A 88 -4.65 -13.24 1.28
C ALA A 88 -5.93 -13.70 1.98
N ARG A 89 -6.63 -14.72 1.44
CA ARG A 89 -7.75 -15.34 2.14
C ARG A 89 -7.23 -15.81 3.50
N HIS A 90 -7.94 -15.44 4.55
CA HIS A 90 -7.68 -15.91 5.91
C HIS A 90 -7.53 -17.43 5.89
N ARG A 91 -6.33 -17.96 6.16
CA ARG A 91 -6.16 -19.40 6.41
C ARG A 91 -6.75 -19.63 7.81
N PRO A 92 -7.87 -20.35 7.98
CA PRO A 92 -8.37 -20.63 9.32
C PRO A 92 -7.30 -21.39 10.11
N ASN A 93 -7.06 -20.95 11.34
CA ASN A 93 -6.12 -21.56 12.27
C ASN A 93 -6.61 -22.97 12.63
N ALA A 94 -5.84 -24.00 12.29
CA ALA A 94 -6.20 -25.41 12.50
C ALA A 94 -5.83 -25.94 13.89
N ASN A 95 -5.84 -25.10 14.93
CA ASN A 95 -5.63 -25.52 16.31
C ASN A 95 -6.79 -25.06 17.20
N ALA A 96 -7.89 -25.80 17.14
CA ALA A 96 -8.95 -25.75 18.13
C ALA A 96 -9.37 -27.19 18.47
N THR A 97 -8.50 -27.92 19.17
CA THR A 97 -8.88 -29.16 19.83
C THR A 97 -8.98 -28.88 21.32
N SER A 98 -10.19 -28.54 21.77
CA SER A 98 -10.56 -28.54 23.18
C SER A 98 -10.63 -29.99 23.67
N GLY A 99 -9.55 -30.46 24.29
CA GLY A 99 -9.53 -31.73 25.03
C GLY A 99 -10.19 -31.55 26.39
N ARG A 100 -11.45 -31.96 26.50
CA ARG A 100 -12.20 -32.08 27.77
C ARG A 100 -11.90 -33.46 28.37
N ALA A 101 -11.44 -33.48 29.61
CA ALA A 101 -11.18 -34.71 30.37
C ALA A 101 -12.49 -35.39 30.81
N THR A 102 -12.55 -36.70 30.62
CA THR A 102 -13.28 -37.66 31.48
C THR A 102 -12.62 -39.02 31.29
N GLY A 103 -12.09 -39.59 32.37
CA GLY A 103 -11.62 -40.97 32.38
C GLY A 103 -12.78 -41.94 32.48
N GLU A 104 -12.53 -43.22 32.17
CA GLU A 104 -13.16 -44.38 32.78
C GLU A 104 -12.43 -45.65 32.36
N HIS A 105 -12.49 -46.63 33.25
CA HIS A 105 -11.80 -47.91 33.24
C HIS A 105 -12.22 -48.82 32.06
N GLU A 106 -11.32 -49.70 31.62
CA GLU A 106 -11.40 -51.15 31.83
C GLU A 106 -10.57 -51.97 30.81
N ASN A 107 -9.75 -52.85 31.37
CA ASN A 107 -9.38 -54.22 30.96
C ASN A 107 -9.43 -54.63 29.47
N GLY A 108 -8.33 -55.22 29.00
CA GLY A 108 -8.45 -56.38 28.09
C GLY A 108 -7.36 -56.59 27.05
N SER A 109 -6.51 -57.58 27.31
CA SER A 109 -5.94 -58.52 26.32
C SER A 109 -4.79 -58.09 25.41
N LEU A 110 -3.59 -58.42 25.90
CA LEU A 110 -2.45 -58.91 25.12
C LEU A 110 -2.88 -59.94 24.04
N ARG A 111 -2.52 -59.72 22.77
CA ARG A 111 -1.62 -60.60 21.96
C ARG A 111 -1.74 -60.30 20.46
N MET A 112 -0.63 -59.85 19.91
CA MET A 112 -0.27 -59.94 18.49
C MET A 112 0.09 -61.38 18.13
N GLY A 113 -0.32 -61.83 16.95
CA GLY A 113 0.15 -63.06 16.33
C GLY A 113 -0.52 -63.29 14.96
N PRO A 114 0.17 -63.07 13.83
CA PRO A 114 -0.38 -63.34 12.50
C PRO A 114 -0.40 -64.85 12.24
N LYS A 115 -1.49 -65.33 11.64
CA LYS A 115 -1.52 -66.64 10.97
C LYS A 115 -1.20 -66.42 9.50
N HIS A 116 -0.11 -67.01 9.03
CA HIS A 116 0.15 -67.69 7.75
C HIS A 116 1.63 -67.54 7.40
#